data_AF-A0A352AI40-F1
#
_entry.id   AF-A0A352AI40-F1
#
_cell.length_a   1.000
_cell.length_b   1.000
_cell.length_c   1.000
_cell.angle_alpha   90.00
_cell.angle_beta   90.00
_cell.angle_gamma   90.00
#
_symmetry.space_group_name_H-M   'P 1'
#
loop_
_entity.id
_entity.type
_entity.pdbx_description
1 polymer ?
#
loop_
_entity_poly.entity_id
_entity_poly.type
_entity_poly.pdbx_seq_one_letter_code
_entity_poly.pdbx_strand_id
1 'polypeptide(L)' 'MVNCNQSRNDLPQFWYIVKRSEGRCEIFSNDQVEGEDESNFVERWGPFDSQQEAIARRVGLIRAGKCQPA' A
#
# COMPACT_ATOMS: atom_id res chain seq x y z
N MET A 1 -16.34 -31.74 -16.17
CA MET A 1 -15.17 -31.88 -15.27
C MET A 1 -14.48 -30.54 -15.29
N VAL A 2 -14.73 -29.70 -14.28
CA VAL A 2 -14.13 -28.36 -14.21
C VAL A 2 -12.83 -28.50 -13.42
N ASN A 3 -11.71 -28.33 -14.11
CA ASN A 3 -10.37 -28.36 -13.53
C ASN A 3 -10.09 -26.99 -12.89
N CYS A 4 -10.39 -26.86 -11.59
CA CYS A 4 -10.12 -25.65 -10.81
C CYS A 4 -8.71 -25.70 -10.21
N ASN A 5 -7.69 -25.59 -11.06
CA ASN A 5 -6.29 -25.48 -10.67
C ASN A 5 -5.67 -24.16 -11.13
N GLN A 6 -6.35 -23.05 -10.83
CA GLN A 6 -5.76 -21.71 -10.95
C GLN A 6 -5.97 -20.90 -9.66
N SER A 7 -4.83 -20.43 -9.17
CA SER A 7 -4.59 -19.75 -7.91
C SER A 7 -5.24 -18.36 -7.86
N ARG A 8 -5.72 -18.01 -6.65
CA ARG A 8 -5.88 -16.67 -6.08
C ARG A 8 -6.84 -15.69 -6.76
N ASN A 9 -7.97 -15.49 -6.09
CA ASN A 9 -8.55 -14.17 -5.77
C ASN A 9 -8.43 -13.08 -6.86
N ASP A 10 -9.39 -13.05 -7.78
CA ASP A 10 -9.60 -11.96 -8.76
C ASP A 10 -10.19 -10.70 -8.09
N LEU A 11 -9.79 -10.42 -6.84
CA LEU A 11 -10.12 -9.17 -6.19
C LEU A 11 -9.22 -8.07 -6.77
N PRO A 12 -9.77 -6.89 -7.10
CA PRO A 12 -8.98 -5.77 -7.56
C PRO A 12 -7.82 -5.48 -6.60
N GLN A 13 -6.60 -5.50 -7.14
CA GLN A 13 -5.38 -5.31 -6.36
C GLN A 13 -5.18 -3.83 -6.08
N PHE A 14 -5.72 -3.37 -4.97
CA PHE A 14 -5.52 -2.00 -4.50
C PHE A 14 -4.21 -1.83 -3.74
N TRP A 15 -3.65 -0.64 -3.83
CA TRP A 15 -2.42 -0.24 -3.17
C TRP A 15 -2.69 0.90 -2.20
N TYR A 16 -2.00 0.87 -1.06
CA TYR A 16 -2.09 1.87 -0.03
C TYR A 16 -0.69 2.35 0.33
N ILE A 17 -0.56 3.64 0.59
CA ILE A 17 0.64 4.22 1.19
C ILE A 17 0.35 4.41 2.66
N VAL A 18 1.21 3.89 3.52
CA VAL A 18 1.03 4.01 4.95
C VAL A 18 2.25 4.68 5.57
N LYS A 19 2.01 5.74 6.34
CA LYS A 19 3.00 6.44 7.13
C LYS A 19 3.12 5.78 8.50
N ARG A 20 4.32 5.34 8.83
CA ARG A 20 4.68 4.86 10.17
C ARG A 20 4.95 6.02 11.12
N SER A 21 4.85 5.74 12.41
CA SER A 21 5.26 6.62 13.52
C SER A 21 6.70 7.12 13.37
N GLU A 22 7.58 6.31 12.78
CA GLU A 22 8.97 6.64 12.48
C GLU A 22 9.14 7.68 11.36
N GLY A 23 8.06 8.10 10.68
CA GLY A 23 8.09 9.07 9.59
C GLY A 23 8.40 8.49 8.20
N ARG A 24 8.61 7.16 8.13
CA ARG A 24 8.76 6.41 6.87
C ARG A 24 7.39 6.12 6.26
N CYS A 25 7.32 6.11 4.93
CA CYS A 25 6.12 5.74 4.20
C CYS A 25 6.37 4.48 3.38
N GLU A 26 5.51 3.49 3.56
CA GLU A 26 5.60 2.17 2.95
C GLU A 26 4.39 1.94 2.05
N ILE A 27 4.54 1.11 1.04
CA ILE A 27 3.47 0.80 0.07
C ILE A 27 3.08 -0.65 0.27
N PHE A 28 1.80 -0.88 0.57
CA PHE A 28 1.23 -2.20 0.80
C PHE A 28 0.13 -2.46 -0.23
N SER A 29 -0.02 -3.70 -0.67
CA SER A 29 -1.25 -4.13 -1.35
C SER A 29 -2.36 -4.39 -0.33
N ASN A 30 -3.62 -4.44 -0.78
CA ASN A 30 -4.76 -4.73 0.08
C ASN A 30 -4.55 -5.97 0.97
N ASP A 31 -4.03 -7.05 0.37
CA ASP A 31 -3.72 -8.31 1.06
C ASP A 31 -2.63 -8.17 2.14
N GLN A 32 -1.62 -7.31 1.89
CA GLN A 32 -0.53 -7.07 2.83
C GLN A 32 -0.95 -6.16 3.99
N VAL A 33 -1.86 -5.21 3.75
CA VAL A 33 -2.29 -4.25 4.78
C VAL A 33 -3.09 -4.92 5.90
N GLU A 34 -3.84 -5.98 5.60
CA GLU A 34 -4.63 -6.73 6.58
C GLU A 34 -3.77 -7.60 7.52
N GLY A 35 -2.55 -7.95 7.10
CA GLY A 35 -1.60 -8.74 7.90
C GLY A 35 -0.58 -7.91 8.68
N GLU A 36 -0.62 -6.59 8.54
CA GLU A 36 0.35 -5.66 9.13
C GLU A 36 -0.17 -5.06 10.44
N ASP A 37 0.76 -4.74 11.35
CA ASP A 37 0.46 -4.11 12.62
C ASP A 37 -0.05 -2.67 12.42
N GLU A 38 -1.38 -2.52 12.32
CA GLU A 38 -2.03 -1.21 12.14
C GLU A 38 -1.75 -0.23 13.30
N SER A 39 -1.30 -0.75 14.44
CA SER A 39 -0.93 0.02 15.64
C SER A 39 0.19 1.05 15.37
N ASN A 40 1.03 0.83 14.35
CA ASN A 40 2.11 1.75 13.97
C ASN A 40 1.74 2.69 12.81
N PHE A 41 0.50 2.60 12.30
CA PHE A 41 0.03 3.44 11.21
C PHE A 41 -0.46 4.79 11.73
N VAL A 42 0.23 5.87 11.32
CA VAL A 42 -0.17 7.24 11.65
C VAL A 42 -1.14 7.79 10.61
N GLU A 43 -0.86 7.53 9.34
CA GLU A 43 -1.64 8.07 8.23
C GLU A 43 -1.64 7.08 7.06
N ARG A 44 -2.76 6.95 6.35
CA ARG A 44 -2.94 6.04 5.22
C ARG A 44 -3.53 6.81 4.04
N TRP A 45 -3.01 6.56 2.84
CA TRP A 45 -3.52 7.10 1.57
C TRP A 45 -3.81 5.99 0.57
N GLY A 46 -4.90 6.14 -0.17
CA GLY A 46 -5.39 5.17 -1.15
C GLY A 46 -6.91 5.03 -1.07
N PRO A 47 -7.49 3.98 -1.67
CA PRO A 47 -6.82 2.96 -2.49
C PRO A 47 -6.32 3.51 -3.83
N PHE A 48 -5.21 2.98 -4.34
CA PHE A 48 -4.69 3.23 -5.68
C PHE A 48 -4.82 1.99 -6.56
N ASP A 49 -5.15 2.17 -7.82
CA ASP A 49 -5.38 1.07 -8.78
C ASP A 49 -4.08 0.41 -9.28
N SER A 50 -2.93 1.05 -9.07
CA SER A 50 -1.62 0.50 -9.43
C SER A 50 -0.53 0.87 -8.44
N GLN A 51 0.44 -0.03 -8.30
CA GLN A 51 1.66 0.22 -7.53
C GLN A 51 2.41 1.46 -8.04
N GLN A 52 2.43 1.70 -9.36
CA GLN A 52 3.11 2.87 -9.91
C GLN A 52 2.46 4.18 -9.47
N GLU A 53 1.12 4.19 -9.34
CA GLU A 53 0.41 5.36 -8.83
C GLU A 53 0.73 5.59 -7.35
N ALA A 54 0.72 4.53 -6.54
CA ALA A 54 1.13 4.61 -5.13
C ALA A 54 2.58 5.12 -4.99
N ILE A 55 3.49 4.71 -5.87
CA ILE A 55 4.88 5.21 -5.89
C ILE A 55 4.92 6.71 -6.23
N ALA A 56 4.21 7.14 -7.29
CA ALA A 56 4.17 8.55 -7.69
C ALA A 56 3.62 9.44 -6.57
N ARG A 57 2.56 8.98 -5.90
CA ARG A 57 1.94 9.66 -4.76
C ARG A 57 2.87 9.70 -3.56
N ARG A 58 3.59 8.61 -3.25
CA ARG A 58 4.60 8.56 -2.20
C ARG A 58 5.71 9.60 -2.43
N VAL A 59 6.20 9.73 -3.66
CA VAL A 59 7.21 10.75 -3.99
C VAL A 59 6.66 12.17 -3.77
N GLY A 60 5.39 12.40 -4.13
CA GLY A 60 4.69 13.65 -3.80
C GLY A 60 4.65 13.93 -2.29
N LEU A 61 4.35 12.91 -1.48
CA LEU A 61 4.34 13.02 -0.01
C LEU A 61 5.74 13.30 0.56
N ILE A 62 6.79 12.75 -0.06
CA ILE A 62 8.18 13.07 0.31
C ILE A 62 8.48 14.55 0.04
N ARG A 63 8.12 15.05 -1.14
CA ARG A 63 8.31 16.47 -1.51
C ARG A 63 7.50 17.42 -0.62
N ALA A 64 6.35 16.98 -0.14
CA ALA A 64 5.52 17.72 0.81
C ALA A 64 6.02 17.66 2.27
N GLY A 65 7.12 16.94 2.54
CA GLY A 65 7.66 16.76 3.90
C GLY A 65 6.82 15.84 4.79
N LYS A 66 5.85 15.10 4.21
CA LYS A 66 5.00 14.15 4.95
C LYS A 66 5.68 12.82 5.19
N CYS A 67 6.55 12.41 4.27
CA CYS A 67 7.28 11.15 4.29
C CYS A 67 8.78 11.41 4.19
N GLN A 68 9.58 10.61 4.89
CA GLN A 68 11.03 10.64 4.73
C GLN A 68 11.45 9.83 3.48
N PRO A 69 12.39 10.33 2.68
CA PRO A 69 13.12 9.50 1.73
C PRO A 69 13.97 8.51 2.53
N ALA A 70 13.93 7.23 2.14
CA ALA A 70 14.82 6.21 2.69
C ALA A 70 16.21 6.35 2.06
#